data_AF-K2AZQ9-F1
#
_entry.id   AF-K2AZQ9-F1
#
_cell.length_a   1.000
_cell.length_b   1.000
_cell.length_c   1.000
_cell.angle_alpha   90.00
_cell.angle_beta   90.00
_cell.angle_gamma   90.00
#
_symmetry.space_group_name_H-M   'P 1'
#
loop_
_entity.id
_entity.type
_entity.pdbx_description
1 polymer ?
#
loop_
_entity_poly.entity_id
_entity_poly.type
_entity_poly.pdbx_seq_one_letter_code
_entity_poly.pdbx_strand_id
1 'polypeptide(L)'
;MKYISIILLSIIVIIILMFIITTPTVNKLSYCLNEYNISMNNTLVASRSEKWSKEKACEEGKPILQMWSACNASVQQQSLIPIALVYKIAKIIKPKIYNEQGVIRLHNDMCVDYPDTIIGR
;
A
#
# COMPACT_ATOMS: atom_id res chain seq x y z
N MET A 1 43.31 9.20 12.35
CA MET A 1 42.22 8.71 13.23
C MET A 1 41.06 9.71 13.36
N LYS A 2 41.27 10.99 13.71
CA LYS A 2 40.18 11.98 13.85
C LYS A 2 39.27 12.11 12.62
N TYR A 3 39.85 12.17 11.42
CA TYR A 3 39.08 12.25 10.16
C TYR A 3 38.22 11.00 9.88
N ILE A 4 38.74 9.81 10.22
CA ILE A 4 38.00 8.54 10.07
C ILE A 4 36.79 8.54 11.01
N SER A 5 36.96 8.99 12.25
CA SER A 5 35.87 9.12 13.23
C SER A 5 34.79 10.12 12.79
N ILE A 6 35.19 11.25 12.19
CA ILE A 6 34.25 12.24 11.65
C ILE A 6 33.44 11.65 10.48
N ILE A 7 34.11 10.96 9.54
CA ILE A 7 33.45 10.32 8.40
C ILE A 7 32.44 9.26 8.87
N LEU A 8 32.84 8.41 9.82
CA LEU A 8 31.94 7.41 10.42
C LEU A 8 30.72 8.05 11.08
N LEU A 9 30.92 9.13 11.84
CA LEU A 9 29.82 9.85 12.48
C LEU A 9 28.87 10.45 11.43
N SER A 10 29.40 11.06 10.38
CA SER A 10 28.59 11.62 9.28
C SER A 10 27.75 10.55 8.58
N ILE A 11 28.32 9.37 8.32
CA ILE A 11 27.57 8.24 7.73
C ILE A 11 26.43 7.80 8.65
N ILE A 12 26.68 7.66 9.96
CA ILE A 12 25.66 7.28 10.94
C ILE A 12 24.52 8.30 10.97
N VAL A 13 24.84 9.60 11.00
CA VAL A 13 23.85 10.67 10.99
C VAL A 13 22.98 10.63 9.72
N ILE A 14 23.60 10.41 8.55
CA ILE A 14 22.88 10.28 7.28
C ILE A 14 21.93 9.07 7.32
N ILE A 15 22.38 7.94 7.84
CA ILE A 15 21.54 6.73 7.98
C ILE A 15 20.35 7.00 8.90
N ILE A 16 20.57 7.64 10.06
CA ILE A 16 19.49 7.97 11.00
C ILE A 16 18.49 8.93 10.35
N LEU A 17 18.96 9.96 9.65
CA LEU A 17 18.09 10.89 8.93
C LEU A 17 17.25 10.18 7.87
N MET A 18 17.84 9.25 7.11
CA MET A 18 17.10 8.42 6.16
C MET A 18 15.99 7.63 6.85
N PHE A 19 16.25 7.01 8.00
CA PHE A 19 15.20 6.28 8.75
C PHE A 19 14.10 7.21 9.24
N ILE A 20 14.43 8.38 9.79
CA ILE A 20 13.45 9.36 10.28
C ILE A 20 12.52 9.84 9.15
N ILE A 21 13.09 10.10 7.97
CA ILE A 21 12.35 10.60 6.80
C ILE A 21 11.45 9.51 6.20
N THR A 22 11.92 8.26 6.17
CA THR A 22 11.20 7.16 5.50
C THR A 22 10.13 6.51 6.37
N THR A 23 10.34 6.46 7.70
CA THR A 23 9.44 5.75 8.64
C THR A 23 7.98 6.23 8.56
N PRO A 24 7.67 7.55 8.56
CA PRO A 24 6.28 8.02 8.49
C PRO A 24 5.57 7.55 7.21
N THR A 25 6.23 7.66 6.06
CA THR A 25 5.66 7.25 4.77
C THR A 25 5.43 5.74 4.73
N VAL A 26 6.39 4.95 5.19
CA VAL A 26 6.28 3.47 5.23
C VAL A 26 5.17 3.02 6.19
N ASN A 27 5.05 3.67 7.35
CA ASN A 27 3.98 3.40 8.31
C ASN A 27 2.61 3.74 7.72
N LYS A 28 2.49 4.91 7.07
CA LYS A 28 1.24 5.33 6.43
C LYS A 28 0.83 4.38 5.31
N LEU A 29 1.77 3.96 4.45
CA LEU A 29 1.52 2.96 3.41
C LEU A 29 1.06 1.62 4.03
N SER A 30 1.75 1.19 5.08
CA SER A 30 1.42 -0.04 5.80
C SER A 30 0.03 0.02 6.44
N TYR A 31 -0.39 1.20 6.91
CA TYR A 31 -1.73 1.44 7.42
C TYR A 31 -2.78 1.38 6.31
N CYS A 32 -2.59 2.09 5.20
CA CYS A 32 -3.49 2.05 4.04
C CYS A 32 -3.77 0.62 3.57
N LEU A 33 -2.73 -0.21 3.51
CA LEU A 33 -2.83 -1.61 3.09
C LEU A 33 -3.50 -2.50 4.13
N ASN A 34 -3.28 -2.21 5.42
CA ASN A 34 -3.95 -2.96 6.48
C ASN A 34 -5.46 -2.70 6.46
N GLU A 35 -5.87 -1.45 6.35
CA GLU A 35 -7.28 -1.07 6.20
C GLU A 35 -7.90 -1.73 4.96
N TYR A 36 -7.24 -1.62 3.80
CA TYR A 36 -7.69 -2.30 2.58
C TYR A 36 -7.89 -3.80 2.79
N ASN A 37 -6.90 -4.49 3.36
CA ASN A 37 -6.97 -5.94 3.56
C ASN A 37 -8.08 -6.32 4.54
N ILE A 38 -8.28 -5.56 5.61
CA ILE A 38 -9.35 -5.80 6.58
C ILE A 38 -10.71 -5.63 5.91
N SER A 39 -10.94 -4.48 5.27
CA SER A 39 -12.19 -4.19 4.58
C SER A 39 -12.48 -5.23 3.50
N MET A 40 -11.49 -5.54 2.66
CA MET A 40 -11.66 -6.49 1.56
C MET A 40 -11.93 -7.91 2.04
N ASN A 41 -11.24 -8.36 3.10
CA ASN A 41 -11.52 -9.66 3.71
C ASN A 41 -12.93 -9.72 4.32
N ASN A 42 -13.38 -8.65 4.98
CA ASN A 42 -14.73 -8.59 5.52
C ASN A 42 -15.78 -8.69 4.40
N THR A 43 -15.58 -7.98 3.29
CA THR A 43 -16.45 -8.06 2.10
C THR A 43 -16.43 -9.45 1.48
N LEU A 44 -15.26 -10.09 1.38
CA LEU A 44 -15.14 -11.47 0.89
C LEU A 44 -15.89 -12.46 1.80
N VAL A 45 -15.74 -12.34 3.12
CA VAL A 45 -16.45 -13.18 4.10
C VAL A 45 -17.96 -12.98 3.98
N ALA A 46 -18.43 -11.72 3.94
CA ALA A 46 -19.84 -11.39 3.77
C ALA A 46 -20.41 -11.95 2.46
N SER A 47 -19.67 -11.79 1.35
CA SER A 47 -20.09 -12.32 0.04
C SER A 47 -20.30 -13.83 0.06
N ARG A 48 -19.46 -14.56 0.81
CA ARG A 48 -19.57 -16.03 0.93
C ARG A 48 -20.70 -16.43 1.86
N SER A 49 -20.86 -15.77 3.01
CA SER A 49 -21.91 -16.10 3.97
C SER A 49 -23.30 -15.80 3.42
N GLU A 50 -23.45 -14.70 2.68
CA GLU A 50 -24.72 -14.23 2.13
C GLU A 50 -24.94 -14.70 0.69
N LYS A 51 -24.02 -15.47 0.11
CA LYS A 51 -24.06 -15.97 -1.27
C LYS A 51 -24.34 -14.86 -2.29
N TRP A 52 -23.61 -13.76 -2.18
CA TRP A 52 -23.74 -12.64 -3.11
C TRP A 52 -23.44 -13.07 -4.55
N SER A 53 -24.10 -12.42 -5.51
CA SER A 53 -23.65 -12.47 -6.89
C SER A 53 -22.27 -11.82 -7.01
N LYS A 54 -21.52 -12.18 -8.05
CA LYS A 54 -20.19 -11.59 -8.29
C LYS A 54 -20.29 -10.09 -8.54
N GLU A 55 -21.36 -9.62 -9.18
CA GLU A 55 -21.64 -8.20 -9.42
C GLU A 55 -21.82 -7.45 -8.09
N LYS A 56 -22.58 -8.03 -7.15
CA LYS A 56 -22.73 -7.43 -5.83
C LYS A 56 -21.41 -7.40 -5.06
N ALA A 57 -20.65 -8.51 -5.07
CA ALA A 57 -19.33 -8.54 -4.43
C ALA A 57 -18.36 -7.51 -5.03
N CYS A 58 -18.44 -7.29 -6.34
CA CYS A 58 -17.67 -6.28 -7.05
C CYS A 58 -18.06 -4.85 -6.63
N GLU A 59 -19.35 -4.50 -6.67
CA GLU A 59 -19.81 -3.15 -6.31
C GLU A 59 -19.52 -2.82 -4.83
N GLU A 60 -19.63 -3.80 -3.93
CA GLU A 60 -19.25 -3.64 -2.51
C GLU A 60 -17.72 -3.54 -2.31
N GLY A 61 -16.92 -4.11 -3.21
CA GLY A 61 -15.46 -4.01 -3.20
C GLY A 61 -14.92 -2.68 -3.74
N LYS A 62 -15.67 -2.02 -4.63
CA LYS A 62 -15.29 -0.76 -5.29
C LYS A 62 -14.97 0.39 -4.32
N PRO A 63 -15.78 0.70 -3.29
CA PRO A 63 -15.45 1.75 -2.33
C PRO A 63 -14.17 1.46 -1.55
N ILE A 64 -13.85 0.19 -1.31
CA ILE A 64 -12.63 -0.25 -0.61
C ILE A 64 -11.40 0.04 -1.48
N LEU A 65 -11.51 -0.21 -2.79
CA LEU A 65 -10.46 0.11 -3.74
C LEU A 65 -10.26 1.63 -3.90
N GLN A 66 -11.35 2.41 -3.91
CA GLN A 66 -11.28 3.88 -3.91
C GLN A 66 -10.62 4.43 -2.65
N MET A 67 -10.97 3.91 -1.47
CA MET A 67 -10.32 4.25 -0.20
C MET A 67 -8.82 3.97 -0.26
N TRP A 68 -8.44 2.79 -0.77
CA TRP A 68 -7.03 2.43 -0.96
C TRP A 68 -6.32 3.38 -1.92
N SER A 69 -6.93 3.71 -3.06
CA SER A 69 -6.34 4.62 -4.07
C SER A 69 -6.12 6.02 -3.49
N ALA A 70 -7.12 6.58 -2.79
CA ALA A 70 -6.98 7.87 -2.13
C ALA A 70 -5.88 7.86 -1.06
N CYS A 71 -5.79 6.78 -0.26
CA CYS A 71 -4.74 6.63 0.74
C CYS A 71 -3.34 6.53 0.10
N ASN A 72 -3.21 5.73 -0.96
CA ASN A 72 -1.98 5.57 -1.73
C ASN A 72 -1.53 6.89 -2.38
N ALA A 73 -2.45 7.63 -3.00
CA ALA A 73 -2.17 8.96 -3.56
C ALA A 73 -1.67 9.93 -2.47
N SER A 74 -2.28 9.90 -1.28
CA SER A 74 -1.84 10.71 -0.15
C SER A 74 -0.46 10.30 0.38
N VAL A 75 -0.07 9.03 0.30
CA VAL A 75 1.29 8.56 0.61
C VAL A 75 2.27 9.08 -0.44
N GLN A 76 1.91 9.00 -1.73
CA GLN A 76 2.74 9.48 -2.84
C GLN A 76 3.02 10.98 -2.75
N GLN A 77 1.98 11.78 -2.48
CA GLN A 77 2.12 13.25 -2.36
C GLN A 77 2.97 13.69 -1.16
N GLN A 78 2.96 12.92 -0.07
CA GLN A 78 3.69 13.24 1.16
C GLN A 78 5.07 12.57 1.23
N SER A 79 5.45 11.78 0.24
CA SER A 79 6.72 11.06 0.29
C SER A 79 7.88 11.97 -0.08
N LEU A 80 8.86 12.02 0.81
CA LEU A 80 10.14 12.71 0.57
C LEU A 80 11.16 11.82 -0.16
N ILE A 81 10.78 10.57 -0.47
CA ILE A 81 11.62 9.61 -1.19
C ILE A 81 10.81 8.97 -2.34
N PRO A 82 11.46 8.39 -3.35
CA PRO A 82 10.74 7.72 -4.43
C PRO A 82 9.79 6.63 -3.90
N ILE A 83 8.52 6.65 -4.30
CA ILE A 83 7.50 5.71 -3.80
C ILE A 83 7.89 4.24 -4.04
N ALA A 84 8.62 3.96 -5.12
CA ALA A 84 9.14 2.62 -5.40
C ALA A 84 10.06 2.10 -4.28
N LEU A 85 10.86 2.98 -3.67
CA LEU A 85 11.71 2.63 -2.52
C LEU A 85 10.85 2.41 -1.26
N VAL A 86 9.83 3.25 -1.05
CA VAL A 86 8.86 3.08 0.05
C VAL A 86 8.21 1.70 -0.02
N TYR A 87 7.71 1.28 -1.19
CA TYR A 87 7.12 -0.04 -1.39
C TYR A 87 8.11 -1.18 -1.11
N LYS A 88 9.38 -1.05 -1.51
CA LYS A 88 10.41 -2.05 -1.22
C LYS A 88 10.67 -2.17 0.29
N ILE A 89 10.84 -1.04 0.98
CA ILE A 89 11.05 -1.01 2.43
C ILE A 89 9.82 -1.58 3.15
N ALA A 90 8.63 -1.14 2.76
CA ALA A 90 7.37 -1.63 3.31
C ALA A 90 7.23 -3.15 3.12
N LYS A 91 7.60 -3.70 1.96
CA LYS A 91 7.58 -5.15 1.71
C LYS A 91 8.58 -5.93 2.57
N ILE A 92 9.75 -5.35 2.89
CA ILE A 92 10.72 -5.98 3.80
C ILE A 92 10.14 -6.06 5.22
N ILE A 93 9.49 -5.00 5.69
CA ILE A 93 8.90 -4.93 7.04
C ILE A 93 7.60 -5.75 7.11
N LYS A 94 6.82 -5.76 6.03
CA LYS A 94 5.55 -6.49 5.88
C LYS A 94 5.50 -7.22 4.53
N PRO A 95 5.89 -8.51 4.46
CA PRO A 95 6.02 -9.26 3.22
C PRO A 95 4.72 -9.49 2.45
N LYS A 96 3.57 -9.28 3.10
CA LYS A 96 2.22 -9.41 2.50
C LYS A 96 1.68 -8.11 1.89
N ILE A 97 2.53 -7.11 1.69
CA ILE A 97 2.14 -5.85 1.05
C ILE A 97 2.04 -6.03 -0.46
N TYR A 98 0.83 -5.83 -0.99
CA TYR A 98 0.58 -5.70 -2.42
C TYR A 98 0.88 -4.26 -2.86
N ASN A 99 1.47 -4.11 -4.05
CA ASN A 99 1.50 -2.82 -4.73
C ASN A 99 0.12 -2.52 -5.33
N GLU A 100 -0.03 -1.33 -5.90
CA GLU A 100 -1.26 -0.88 -6.58
C GLU A 100 -1.87 -1.92 -7.51
N GLN A 101 -1.06 -2.50 -8.39
CA GLN A 101 -1.49 -3.54 -9.32
C GLN A 101 -2.01 -4.79 -8.60
N GLY A 102 -1.38 -5.21 -7.50
CA GLY A 102 -1.83 -6.36 -6.72
C GLY A 102 -3.17 -6.14 -6.03
N VAL A 103 -3.43 -4.92 -5.56
CA VAL A 103 -4.71 -4.52 -4.95
C VAL A 103 -5.81 -4.48 -6.01
N ILE A 104 -5.56 -3.81 -7.14
CA ILE A 104 -6.50 -3.75 -8.27
C ILE A 104 -6.82 -5.16 -8.77
N ARG A 105 -5.81 -6.01 -8.95
CA ARG A 105 -6.01 -7.40 -9.39
C ARG A 105 -6.89 -8.18 -8.42
N LEU A 106 -6.66 -8.08 -7.11
CA LEU A 106 -7.47 -8.77 -6.11
C LEU A 106 -8.94 -8.34 -6.18
N HIS A 107 -9.20 -7.05 -6.44
CA HIS A 107 -10.54 -6.56 -6.67
C HIS A 107 -11.14 -7.11 -7.96
N ASN A 108 -10.41 -7.02 -9.07
CA ASN A 108 -10.86 -7.48 -10.38
C ASN A 108 -11.14 -9.00 -10.40
N ASP A 109 -10.40 -9.81 -9.64
CA ASP A 109 -10.64 -11.25 -9.51
C ASP A 109 -12.03 -11.57 -8.90
N MET A 110 -12.67 -10.62 -8.21
CA MET A 110 -14.03 -10.76 -7.70
C MET A 110 -15.11 -10.29 -8.69
N CYS A 111 -14.73 -9.53 -9.71
CA CYS A 111 -15.63 -8.96 -10.72
C CYS A 111 -15.71 -9.89 -11.95
N VAL A 112 -16.89 -10.05 -12.55
CA VAL A 112 -17.03 -10.67 -13.89
C VAL A 112 -17.05 -9.54 -14.90
N ASP A 113 -16.12 -9.53 -15.85
CA ASP A 113 -16.09 -8.58 -16.97
C ASP A 113 -16.14 -7.09 -16.57
N TYR A 114 -15.36 -6.68 -15.58
CA TYR A 114 -15.07 -5.25 -15.46
C TYR A 114 -13.99 -4.91 -16.50
N PRO A 115 -14.25 -4.04 -17.48
CA PRO A 115 -13.20 -3.62 -18.39
C PRO A 115 -12.11 -2.96 -17.53
N ASP A 116 -10.85 -3.36 -17.74
CA ASP A 116 -9.64 -2.89 -17.03
C ASP A 116 -9.45 -1.35 -17.02
N THR A 117 -10.38 -0.61 -17.61
CA THR A 117 -10.29 0.81 -17.96
C THR A 117 -10.80 1.81 -16.91
N ILE A 118 -11.35 1.40 -15.76
CA ILE A 118 -11.90 2.39 -14.80
C ILE A 118 -10.88 2.86 -13.76
N ILE A 119 -9.77 2.14 -13.55
CA ILE A 119 -8.74 2.54 -12.59
C ILE A 119 -7.36 2.43 -13.25
N GLY A 120 -7.00 3.44 -14.04
CA GLY A 120 -5.66 3.54 -14.61
C GLY A 120 -5.54 4.33 -15.91
N ARG A 121 -5.69 5.66 -15.81
CA ARG A 121 -4.83 6.61 -16.55
C ARG A 121 -4.53 7.80 -15.65
#